data_AF-A0A0T7FAF4-F1
#
_entry.id   AF-A0A0T7FAF4-F1
#
_cell.length_a   1.000
_cell.length_b   1.000
_cell.length_c   1.000
_cell.angle_alpha   90.00
_cell.angle_beta   90.00
_cell.angle_gamma   90.00
#
_symmetry.space_group_name_H-M   'P 1'
#
loop_
_entity.id
_entity.type
_entity.pdbx_description
1 polymer ?
#
loop_
_entity_poly.entity_id
_entity_poly.type
_entity_poly.pdbx_seq_one_letter_code
_entity_poly.pdbx_strand_id
1 'polypeptide(L)'
;MAGEILIAMTGDANELWADCLERKLVALSYDKPYFEAWRAGDREEFLRLEMKAAPKGVTESDVKGRATTWFNRATRIAESENDVWLHRAGNDLYWATTTEADPVFEEYDGKVMIAKPVTPWSRRNRRTVALTWNSIHPKAKDYLTTQQAVFRVADPMMKEYIEALIDGGDLDRWHQLREWKNRLGADKGKSLGSNVELSELVLSRMMMTIRDTVRNSNGQQVLRTLKDKRLLCPEPEMKARLAHLMIEQKALCAITGLPLHVDGQENLDYDMLASVDRIDSNGHYEPENVQLVCRFVNFWKCSQENGKFMELLDKVVAVRLSTDP
;
A
#
# COMPACT_ATOMS: atom_id res chain seq x y z
N MET A 1 -20.45 -7.11 -21.30
CA MET A 1 -20.11 -8.53 -21.07
C MET A 1 -19.15 -8.56 -19.89
N ALA A 2 -19.27 -9.50 -18.96
CA ALA A 2 -18.29 -9.61 -17.88
C ALA A 2 -16.91 -9.85 -18.51
N GLY A 3 -15.88 -9.12 -18.09
CA GLY A 3 -14.52 -9.29 -18.58
C GLY A 3 -13.98 -10.69 -18.27
N GLU A 4 -12.91 -11.06 -18.96
CA GLU A 4 -12.18 -12.30 -18.73
C GLU A 4 -11.35 -12.25 -17.44
N ILE A 5 -10.95 -13.43 -16.95
CA ILE A 5 -9.99 -13.57 -15.86
C ILE A 5 -8.69 -14.11 -16.43
N LEU A 6 -7.63 -13.33 -16.27
CA LEU A 6 -6.33 -13.53 -16.87
C LEU A 6 -5.28 -13.58 -15.76
N ILE A 7 -4.26 -14.42 -15.95
CA ILE A 7 -3.09 -14.49 -15.08
C ILE A 7 -1.89 -14.02 -15.90
N ALA A 8 -1.19 -13.01 -15.40
CA ALA A 8 0.01 -12.46 -16.03
C ALA A 8 1.27 -12.82 -15.26
N MET A 9 2.26 -13.31 -16.00
CA MET A 9 3.67 -13.22 -15.64
C MET A 9 4.29 -12.09 -16.46
N THR A 10 4.69 -11.01 -15.80
CA THR A 10 5.18 -9.79 -16.45
C THR A 10 6.69 -9.91 -16.74
N GLY A 11 7.05 -10.77 -17.69
CA GLY A 11 8.44 -11.02 -18.13
C GLY A 11 8.91 -12.46 -17.93
N ASP A 12 10.10 -12.79 -18.45
CA ASP A 12 10.70 -14.14 -18.33
C ASP A 12 11.11 -14.44 -16.87
N ALA A 13 11.36 -13.38 -16.08
CA ALA A 13 11.65 -13.46 -14.64
C ALA A 13 10.82 -12.47 -13.79
N ASN A 14 9.63 -12.04 -14.25
CA ASN A 14 8.85 -10.96 -13.65
C ASN A 14 9.56 -9.59 -13.63
N GLU A 15 10.48 -9.33 -14.56
CA GLU A 15 11.28 -8.09 -14.59
C GLU A 15 10.43 -6.80 -14.65
N LEU A 16 9.25 -6.84 -15.27
CA LEU A 16 8.36 -5.68 -15.42
C LEU A 16 7.43 -5.48 -14.23
N TRP A 17 7.44 -6.36 -13.22
CA TRP A 17 6.44 -6.32 -12.15
C TRP A 17 6.49 -5.03 -11.32
N ALA A 18 7.70 -4.55 -10.99
CA ALA A 18 7.87 -3.33 -10.20
C ALA A 18 7.23 -2.12 -10.90
N ASP A 19 7.51 -1.96 -12.20
CA ASP A 19 6.94 -0.90 -13.03
C ASP A 19 5.43 -1.06 -13.19
N CYS A 20 4.95 -2.30 -13.41
CA CYS A 20 3.52 -2.59 -13.50
C CYS A 20 2.77 -2.21 -12.22
N LEU A 21 3.36 -2.49 -11.06
CA LEU A 21 2.79 -2.18 -9.76
C LEU A 21 2.73 -0.67 -9.51
N GLU A 22 3.83 0.04 -9.77
CA GLU A 22 3.93 1.49 -9.55
C GLU A 22 3.07 2.29 -10.54
N ARG A 23 3.16 1.96 -11.83
CA ARG A 23 2.53 2.71 -12.92
C ARG A 23 1.11 2.25 -13.22
N LYS A 24 0.62 1.23 -12.50
CA LYS A 24 -0.74 0.65 -12.65
C LYS A 24 -0.95 0.12 -14.07
N LEU A 25 -0.04 -0.75 -14.49
CA LEU A 25 -0.04 -1.38 -15.81
C LEU A 25 -0.10 -2.90 -15.66
N VAL A 26 -0.56 -3.58 -16.70
CA VAL A 26 -0.22 -4.98 -16.98
C VAL A 26 0.55 -5.02 -18.30
N ALA A 27 1.67 -5.75 -18.33
CA ALA A 27 2.58 -5.66 -19.47
C ALA A 27 3.27 -6.97 -19.85
N LEU A 28 3.68 -7.06 -21.11
CA LEU A 28 4.61 -8.05 -21.65
C LEU A 28 5.74 -7.39 -22.41
N SER A 29 6.88 -8.07 -22.43
CA SER A 29 8.04 -7.70 -23.23
C SER A 29 8.07 -8.46 -24.55
N TYR A 30 8.47 -7.79 -25.62
CA TYR A 30 8.78 -8.39 -26.92
C TYR A 30 10.08 -7.84 -27.47
N ASP A 31 10.88 -8.66 -28.17
CA ASP A 31 11.97 -8.11 -28.98
C ASP A 31 11.38 -7.27 -30.12
N LYS A 32 12.09 -6.19 -30.47
CA LYS A 32 11.62 -5.20 -31.46
C LYS A 32 11.08 -5.80 -32.77
N PRO A 33 11.74 -6.79 -33.42
CA PRO A 33 11.21 -7.37 -34.66
C PRO A 33 9.85 -8.06 -34.49
N TYR A 34 9.63 -8.75 -33.36
CA TYR A 34 8.35 -9.39 -33.06
C TYR A 34 7.26 -8.36 -32.78
N PHE A 35 7.60 -7.28 -32.06
CA PHE A 35 6.68 -6.16 -31.84
C PHE A 35 6.26 -5.50 -33.16
N GLU A 36 7.20 -5.22 -34.06
CA GLU A 36 6.92 -4.60 -35.36
C GLU A 36 6.01 -5.47 -36.23
N ALA A 37 6.29 -6.78 -36.31
CA ALA A 37 5.44 -7.73 -37.03
C ALA A 37 4.03 -7.81 -36.42
N TRP A 38 3.92 -7.87 -35.09
CA TRP A 38 2.62 -7.86 -34.41
C TRP A 38 1.85 -6.56 -34.66
N ARG A 39 2.50 -5.41 -34.52
CA ARG A 39 1.89 -4.08 -34.69
C ARG A 39 1.38 -3.86 -36.11
N ALA A 40 2.04 -4.45 -37.11
CA ALA A 40 1.61 -4.44 -38.50
C ALA A 40 0.46 -5.43 -38.81
N GLY A 41 0.10 -6.30 -37.86
CA GLY A 41 -0.86 -7.39 -38.09
C GLY A 41 -0.28 -8.54 -38.92
N ASP A 42 1.04 -8.57 -39.13
CA ASP A 42 1.73 -9.49 -40.03
C ASP A 42 2.07 -10.81 -39.32
N ARG A 43 1.12 -11.75 -39.37
CA ARG A 43 1.28 -13.10 -38.80
C ARG A 43 2.32 -13.93 -39.55
N GLU A 44 2.53 -13.69 -40.84
CA GLU A 44 3.49 -14.44 -41.65
C GLU A 44 4.92 -14.05 -41.30
N GLU A 45 5.19 -12.76 -41.17
CA GLU A 45 6.49 -12.26 -40.71
C GLU A 45 6.78 -12.72 -39.28
N PHE A 46 5.79 -12.67 -38.38
CA PHE A 46 5.95 -13.17 -37.01
C PHE A 46 6.34 -14.66 -37.00
N LEU A 47 5.66 -15.49 -37.81
CA LEU A 47 6.00 -16.90 -37.96
C LEU A 47 7.39 -17.10 -38.56
N ARG A 48 7.79 -16.29 -39.53
CA ARG A 48 9.12 -16.34 -40.15
C ARG A 48 10.23 -16.07 -39.14
N LEU A 49 10.03 -15.09 -38.24
CA LEU A 49 10.96 -14.79 -37.15
C LEU A 49 11.08 -15.98 -36.19
N GLU A 50 9.96 -16.57 -35.78
CA GLU A 50 9.92 -17.77 -34.91
C GLU A 50 10.61 -18.98 -35.55
N MET A 51 10.39 -19.20 -36.85
CA MET A 51 11.05 -20.26 -37.63
C MET A 51 12.56 -20.06 -37.70
N LYS A 52 13.02 -18.81 -37.87
CA LYS A 52 14.45 -18.48 -37.88
C LYS A 52 15.10 -18.69 -36.51
N ALA A 53 14.37 -18.44 -35.43
CA ALA A 53 14.84 -18.60 -34.06
C ALA A 53 14.72 -20.05 -33.53
N ALA A 54 13.97 -20.92 -34.22
CA ALA A 54 13.68 -22.28 -33.75
C ALA A 54 14.96 -23.16 -33.67
N PRO A 55 15.18 -23.86 -32.54
CA PRO A 55 16.25 -24.85 -32.43
C PRO A 55 16.12 -25.99 -33.45
N LYS A 56 17.24 -26.59 -33.84
CA LYS A 56 17.25 -27.77 -34.71
C LYS A 56 16.48 -28.92 -34.04
N GLY A 57 15.54 -29.53 -34.77
CA GLY A 57 14.76 -30.70 -34.33
C GLY A 57 13.36 -30.39 -33.79
N VAL A 58 12.97 -29.11 -33.68
CA VAL A 58 11.58 -28.72 -33.36
C VAL A 58 10.71 -28.87 -34.61
N THR A 59 9.48 -29.39 -34.45
CA THR A 59 8.57 -29.55 -35.59
C THR A 59 8.00 -28.21 -36.04
N GLU A 60 7.74 -28.06 -37.34
CA GLU A 60 7.10 -26.85 -37.88
C GLU A 60 5.74 -26.56 -37.22
N SER A 61 4.98 -27.61 -36.87
CA SER A 61 3.71 -27.47 -36.17
C SER A 61 3.88 -26.81 -34.80
N ASP A 62 4.93 -27.18 -34.06
CA ASP A 62 5.22 -26.59 -32.75
C ASP A 62 5.62 -25.11 -32.88
N VAL A 63 6.44 -24.78 -33.89
CA VAL A 63 6.82 -23.39 -34.16
C VAL A 63 5.60 -22.54 -34.51
N LYS A 64 4.69 -23.04 -35.37
CA LYS A 64 3.42 -22.38 -35.70
C LYS A 64 2.54 -22.15 -34.47
N GLY A 65 2.46 -23.15 -33.59
CA GLY A 65 1.75 -23.06 -32.32
C GLY A 65 2.30 -21.96 -31.41
N ARG A 66 3.62 -21.88 -31.25
CA ARG A 66 4.30 -20.83 -30.47
C ARG A 66 4.07 -19.43 -31.06
N ALA A 67 4.28 -19.27 -32.36
CA ALA A 67 4.06 -17.99 -33.06
C ALA A 67 2.63 -17.48 -32.84
N THR A 68 1.65 -18.35 -33.07
CA THR A 68 0.22 -18.02 -32.87
C THR A 68 -0.07 -17.64 -31.42
N THR A 69 0.52 -18.38 -30.47
CA THR A 69 0.32 -18.14 -29.04
C THR A 69 0.86 -16.77 -28.64
N TRP A 70 2.11 -16.46 -28.97
CA TRP A 70 2.73 -15.18 -28.62
C TRP A 70 2.04 -14.00 -29.30
N PHE A 71 1.72 -14.10 -30.59
CA PHE A 71 0.94 -13.07 -31.29
C PHE A 71 -0.38 -12.77 -30.57
N ASN A 72 -1.14 -13.81 -30.21
CA ASN A 72 -2.42 -13.66 -29.53
C ASN A 72 -2.27 -13.13 -28.08
N ARG A 73 -1.12 -13.30 -27.41
CA ARG A 73 -0.88 -12.73 -26.08
C ARG A 73 -0.70 -11.22 -26.13
N ALA A 74 0.07 -10.72 -27.11
CA ALA A 74 0.22 -9.29 -27.33
C ALA A 74 -1.13 -8.63 -27.63
N THR A 75 -1.91 -9.24 -28.54
CA THR A 75 -3.29 -8.80 -28.83
C THR A 75 -4.16 -8.81 -27.58
N ARG A 76 -4.11 -9.88 -26.77
CA ARG A 76 -4.90 -9.99 -25.54
C ARG A 76 -4.64 -8.82 -24.59
N ILE A 77 -3.38 -8.44 -24.37
CA ILE A 77 -3.06 -7.30 -23.49
C ILE A 77 -3.55 -6.00 -24.10
N ALA A 78 -3.23 -5.75 -25.36
CA ALA A 78 -3.54 -4.48 -26.02
C ALA A 78 -5.05 -4.19 -26.06
N GLU A 79 -5.86 -5.24 -26.29
CA GLU A 79 -7.32 -5.16 -26.42
C GLU A 79 -8.08 -5.47 -25.12
N SER A 80 -7.38 -5.69 -24.01
CA SER A 80 -8.01 -6.08 -22.74
C SER A 80 -8.82 -4.94 -22.14
N GLU A 81 -10.12 -5.11 -21.95
CA GLU A 81 -10.98 -4.08 -21.34
C GLU A 81 -11.91 -4.69 -20.30
N ASN A 82 -11.95 -4.10 -19.11
CA ASN A 82 -12.73 -4.61 -17.98
C ASN A 82 -12.37 -6.05 -17.57
N ASP A 83 -11.22 -6.57 -18.01
CA ASP A 83 -10.73 -7.90 -17.65
C ASP A 83 -10.02 -7.85 -16.30
N VAL A 84 -10.17 -8.90 -15.51
CA VAL A 84 -9.47 -9.07 -14.24
C VAL A 84 -8.13 -9.77 -14.49
N TRP A 85 -7.05 -9.12 -14.05
CA TRP A 85 -5.70 -9.63 -14.12
C TRP A 85 -5.21 -10.03 -12.74
N LEU A 86 -4.56 -11.19 -12.66
CA LEU A 86 -3.94 -11.73 -11.45
C LEU A 86 -2.43 -11.86 -11.64
N HIS A 87 -1.68 -11.51 -10.60
CA HIS A 87 -0.24 -11.65 -10.57
C HIS A 87 0.21 -12.15 -9.20
N ARG A 88 1.12 -13.13 -9.18
CA ARG A 88 1.71 -13.62 -7.93
C ARG A 88 3.11 -13.07 -7.76
N ALA A 89 3.34 -12.36 -6.65
CA ALA A 89 4.66 -11.92 -6.22
C ALA A 89 4.96 -12.50 -4.83
N GLY A 90 5.83 -13.51 -4.79
CA GLY A 90 6.20 -14.20 -3.54
C GLY A 90 5.00 -14.88 -2.88
N ASN A 91 4.65 -14.39 -1.68
CA ASN A 91 3.49 -14.86 -0.90
C ASN A 91 2.24 -13.98 -1.12
N ASP A 92 2.29 -12.93 -1.92
CA ASP A 92 1.12 -12.10 -2.21
C ASP A 92 0.54 -12.44 -3.58
N LEU A 93 -0.80 -12.46 -3.65
CA LEU A 93 -1.56 -12.53 -4.89
C LEU A 93 -2.20 -11.16 -5.12
N TYR A 94 -1.81 -10.51 -6.21
CA TYR A 94 -2.32 -9.23 -6.63
C TYR A 94 -3.39 -9.42 -7.70
N TRP A 95 -4.37 -8.51 -7.72
CA TRP A 95 -5.33 -8.39 -8.80
C TRP A 95 -5.58 -6.94 -9.19
N ALA A 96 -5.95 -6.72 -10.44
CA ALA A 96 -6.35 -5.43 -10.99
C ALA A 96 -7.34 -5.64 -12.15
N THR A 97 -8.00 -4.57 -12.60
CA THR A 97 -8.92 -4.62 -13.75
C THR A 97 -8.42 -3.66 -14.83
N THR A 98 -8.39 -4.08 -16.10
CA THR A 98 -8.01 -3.20 -17.21
C THR A 98 -9.03 -2.10 -17.44
N THR A 99 -8.54 -0.92 -17.77
CA THR A 99 -9.37 0.25 -18.09
C THR A 99 -9.59 0.34 -19.61
N GLU A 100 -10.45 1.27 -20.02
CA GLU A 100 -10.71 1.60 -21.43
C GLU A 100 -9.59 2.45 -22.07
N ALA A 101 -8.55 2.81 -21.32
CA ALA A 101 -7.45 3.62 -21.84
C ALA A 101 -6.63 2.86 -22.89
N ASP A 102 -6.11 3.58 -23.89
CA ASP A 102 -5.31 2.99 -24.95
C ASP A 102 -4.06 2.25 -24.42
N PRO A 103 -3.61 1.18 -25.11
CA PRO A 103 -2.38 0.50 -24.74
C PRO A 103 -1.16 1.41 -24.91
N VAL A 104 -0.17 1.21 -24.04
CA VAL A 104 1.10 1.94 -24.01
C VAL A 104 2.20 1.06 -24.60
N PHE A 105 3.02 1.63 -25.48
CA PHE A 105 4.16 0.96 -26.09
C PHE A 105 5.44 1.74 -25.79
N GLU A 106 6.42 1.11 -25.14
CA GLU A 106 7.65 1.77 -24.72
C GLU A 106 8.88 0.88 -24.99
N GLU A 107 9.91 1.45 -25.63
CA GLU A 107 11.17 0.74 -25.85
C GLU A 107 12.04 0.77 -24.58
N TYR A 108 12.66 -0.36 -24.24
CA TYR A 108 13.59 -0.50 -23.13
C TYR A 108 14.56 -1.68 -23.39
N ASP A 109 15.85 -1.54 -23.09
CA ASP A 109 16.86 -2.60 -23.24
C ASP A 109 16.82 -3.38 -24.57
N GLY A 110 16.49 -2.71 -25.69
CA GLY A 110 16.39 -3.32 -27.02
C GLY A 110 15.09 -4.13 -27.26
N LYS A 111 14.19 -4.12 -26.28
CA LYS A 111 12.84 -4.71 -26.32
C LYS A 111 11.78 -3.62 -26.33
N VAL A 112 10.53 -4.01 -26.52
CA VAL A 112 9.34 -3.16 -26.45
C VAL A 112 8.39 -3.74 -25.43
N MET A 113 8.01 -2.92 -24.46
CA MET A 113 6.93 -3.18 -23.53
C MET A 113 5.60 -2.92 -24.22
N ILE A 114 4.73 -3.92 -24.24
CA ILE A 114 3.31 -3.77 -24.57
C ILE A 114 2.55 -3.76 -23.25
N ALA A 115 1.96 -2.63 -22.89
CA ALA A 115 1.26 -2.45 -21.63
C ALA A 115 -0.18 -1.98 -21.82
N LYS A 116 -1.07 -2.36 -20.90
CA LYS A 116 -2.43 -1.84 -20.79
C LYS A 116 -2.64 -1.24 -19.41
N PRO A 117 -3.23 -0.03 -19.30
CA PRO A 117 -3.55 0.55 -18.00
C PRO A 117 -4.59 -0.27 -17.23
N VAL A 118 -4.38 -0.37 -15.92
CA VAL A 118 -5.26 -1.08 -14.98
C VAL A 118 -5.63 -0.20 -13.78
N THR A 119 -6.63 -0.61 -13.02
CA THR A 119 -6.85 -0.10 -11.66
C THR A 119 -5.61 -0.34 -10.79
N PRO A 120 -5.42 0.38 -9.68
CA PRO A 120 -4.34 0.07 -8.74
C PRO A 120 -4.35 -1.40 -8.34
N TRP A 121 -3.20 -2.07 -8.47
CA TRP A 121 -3.05 -3.47 -8.08
C TRP A 121 -3.32 -3.65 -6.59
N SER A 122 -4.23 -4.55 -6.25
CA SER A 122 -4.59 -4.86 -4.88
C SER A 122 -4.14 -6.25 -4.50
N ARG A 123 -3.42 -6.37 -3.38
CA ARG A 123 -3.15 -7.66 -2.70
C ARG A 123 -4.24 -8.05 -1.69
N ARG A 124 -5.41 -7.43 -1.78
CA ARG A 124 -6.54 -7.60 -0.86
C ARG A 124 -7.82 -7.81 -1.63
N ASN A 125 -8.71 -8.62 -1.10
CA ASN A 125 -10.07 -8.70 -1.61
C ASN A 125 -10.84 -7.39 -1.32
N ARG A 126 -12.05 -7.25 -1.88
CA ARG A 126 -12.91 -6.06 -1.72
C ARG A 126 -13.40 -5.84 -0.28
N ARG A 127 -13.24 -6.85 0.59
CA ARG A 127 -13.46 -6.75 2.05
C ARG A 127 -12.18 -6.50 2.84
N THR A 128 -11.10 -6.09 2.18
CA THR A 128 -9.80 -5.75 2.78
C THR A 128 -8.98 -6.90 3.37
N VAL A 129 -9.45 -8.15 3.26
CA VAL A 129 -8.67 -9.33 3.68
C VAL A 129 -7.51 -9.52 2.70
N ALA A 130 -6.30 -9.75 3.24
CA ALA A 130 -5.13 -10.02 2.41
C ALA A 130 -5.33 -11.28 1.56
N LEU A 131 -4.84 -11.24 0.32
CA LEU A 131 -4.79 -12.39 -0.58
C LEU A 131 -3.37 -12.95 -0.53
N THR A 132 -3.10 -13.80 0.45
CA THR A 132 -1.80 -14.44 0.58
C THR A 132 -1.80 -15.80 -0.12
N TRP A 133 -0.73 -16.12 -0.85
CA TRP A 133 -0.58 -17.39 -1.52
C TRP A 133 -0.76 -18.56 -0.54
N ASN A 134 -0.23 -18.47 0.67
CA ASN A 134 -0.40 -19.52 1.68
C ASN A 134 -1.86 -19.76 2.11
N SER A 135 -2.74 -18.76 2.04
CA SER A 135 -4.17 -18.93 2.30
C SER A 135 -4.98 -19.35 1.08
N ILE A 136 -4.41 -19.33 -0.12
CA ILE A 136 -5.10 -19.81 -1.33
C ILE A 136 -5.16 -21.33 -1.32
N HIS A 137 -6.35 -21.86 -1.63
CA HIS A 137 -6.58 -23.30 -1.67
C HIS A 137 -5.66 -23.99 -2.70
N PRO A 138 -5.00 -25.12 -2.39
CA PRO A 138 -4.09 -25.80 -3.31
C PRO A 138 -4.69 -26.11 -4.68
N LYS A 139 -5.97 -26.51 -4.73
CA LYS A 139 -6.70 -26.69 -6.00
C LYS A 139 -6.79 -25.41 -6.84
N ALA A 140 -7.01 -24.24 -6.23
CA ALA A 140 -7.02 -22.97 -6.95
C ALA A 140 -5.60 -22.57 -7.40
N LYS A 141 -4.58 -22.88 -6.60
CA LYS A 141 -3.17 -22.68 -6.98
C LYS A 141 -2.82 -23.43 -8.27
N ASP A 142 -3.41 -24.59 -8.51
CA ASP A 142 -3.18 -25.35 -9.75
C ASP A 142 -3.61 -24.57 -11.01
N TYR A 143 -4.56 -23.65 -10.87
CA TYR A 143 -5.02 -22.76 -11.96
C TYR A 143 -4.28 -21.42 -11.96
N LEU A 144 -3.90 -20.93 -10.77
CA LEU A 144 -3.19 -19.66 -10.60
C LEU A 144 -1.68 -19.75 -10.85
N THR A 145 -1.13 -20.97 -10.88
CA THR A 145 0.28 -21.23 -11.21
C THR A 145 0.38 -21.50 -12.71
N THR A 146 0.79 -20.50 -13.47
CA THR A 146 1.04 -20.64 -14.90
C THR A 146 2.54 -20.67 -15.18
N GLN A 147 2.98 -21.46 -16.17
CA GLN A 147 4.31 -21.35 -16.80
C GLN A 147 4.26 -20.47 -18.07
N GLN A 148 3.10 -19.89 -18.36
CA GLN A 148 2.85 -19.06 -19.53
C GLN A 148 2.79 -17.60 -19.15
N ALA A 149 3.33 -16.74 -20.01
CA ALA A 149 3.36 -15.29 -19.84
C ALA A 149 1.96 -14.67 -19.60
N VAL A 150 0.94 -15.17 -20.33
CA VAL A 150 -0.47 -14.83 -20.10
C VAL A 150 -1.30 -16.10 -20.20
N PHE A 151 -2.17 -16.34 -19.22
CA PHE A 151 -3.08 -17.48 -19.18
C PHE A 151 -4.52 -17.03 -18.93
N ARG A 152 -5.46 -17.53 -19.74
CA ARG A 152 -6.90 -17.29 -19.55
C ARG A 152 -7.51 -18.41 -18.73
N VAL A 153 -8.18 -18.04 -17.63
CA VAL A 153 -8.95 -18.98 -16.82
C VAL A 153 -10.24 -19.33 -17.58
N ALA A 154 -10.23 -20.44 -18.32
CA ALA A 154 -11.39 -20.86 -19.12
C ALA A 154 -12.45 -21.64 -18.33
N ASP A 155 -12.05 -22.27 -17.22
CA ASP A 155 -12.93 -23.10 -16.38
C ASP A 155 -13.97 -22.22 -15.65
N PRO A 156 -15.29 -22.42 -15.89
CA PRO A 156 -16.32 -21.57 -15.29
C PRO A 156 -16.37 -21.63 -13.76
N MET A 157 -16.16 -22.81 -13.18
CA MET A 157 -16.14 -22.98 -11.72
C MET A 157 -14.97 -22.22 -11.10
N MET A 158 -13.82 -22.22 -11.76
CA MET A 158 -12.64 -21.47 -11.33
C MET A 158 -12.84 -19.97 -11.49
N LYS A 159 -13.53 -19.52 -12.56
CA LYS A 159 -13.88 -18.10 -12.71
C LYS A 159 -14.71 -17.62 -11.53
N GLU A 160 -15.80 -18.32 -11.22
CA GLU A 160 -16.65 -18.00 -10.07
C GLU A 160 -15.89 -18.06 -8.74
N TYR A 161 -14.95 -19.00 -8.59
CA TYR A 161 -14.12 -19.10 -7.38
C TYR A 161 -13.22 -17.88 -7.21
N ILE A 162 -12.56 -17.45 -8.29
CA ILE A 162 -11.67 -16.29 -8.27
C ILE A 162 -12.46 -15.00 -8.02
N GLU A 163 -13.63 -14.86 -8.63
CA GLU A 163 -14.54 -13.73 -8.37
C GLU A 163 -14.93 -13.68 -6.89
N ALA A 164 -15.39 -14.80 -6.32
CA ALA A 164 -15.72 -14.87 -4.90
C ALA A 164 -14.50 -14.59 -4.00
N LEU A 165 -13.31 -15.06 -4.39
CA LEU A 165 -12.06 -14.79 -3.67
C LEU A 165 -11.73 -13.28 -3.66
N ILE A 166 -11.86 -12.62 -4.81
CA ILE A 166 -11.63 -11.17 -4.97
C ILE A 166 -12.72 -10.36 -4.27
N ASP A 167 -13.95 -10.82 -4.25
CA ASP A 167 -15.08 -10.15 -3.58
C ASP A 167 -15.09 -10.35 -2.07
N GLY A 168 -14.32 -11.31 -1.56
CA GLY A 168 -14.40 -11.75 -0.17
C GLY A 168 -15.70 -12.47 0.15
N GLY A 169 -16.27 -13.16 -0.83
CA GLY A 169 -17.43 -14.03 -0.68
C GLY A 169 -17.07 -15.34 0.05
N ASP A 170 -18.10 -16.10 0.37
CA ASP A 170 -17.96 -17.43 0.96
C ASP A 170 -17.39 -18.42 -0.08
N LEU A 171 -16.34 -19.15 0.32
CA LEU A 171 -15.64 -20.13 -0.53
C LEU A 171 -15.98 -21.58 -0.15
N ASP A 172 -16.78 -21.80 0.90
CA ASP A 172 -17.04 -23.13 1.46
C ASP A 172 -17.65 -24.08 0.43
N ARG A 173 -18.51 -23.59 -0.47
CA ARG A 173 -19.13 -24.43 -1.51
C ARG A 173 -18.10 -25.20 -2.36
N TRP A 174 -16.93 -24.62 -2.62
CA TRP A 174 -15.83 -25.31 -3.32
C TRP A 174 -14.96 -26.11 -2.36
N HIS A 175 -14.65 -25.57 -1.18
CA HIS A 175 -13.75 -26.23 -0.22
C HIS A 175 -14.37 -27.51 0.37
N GLN A 176 -15.71 -27.63 0.34
CA GLN A 176 -16.41 -28.84 0.77
C GLN A 176 -16.40 -29.97 -0.28
N LEU A 177 -16.05 -29.68 -1.54
CA LEU A 177 -15.97 -30.69 -2.60
C LEU A 177 -14.90 -31.73 -2.29
N ARG A 178 -15.22 -33.01 -2.54
CA ARG A 178 -14.34 -34.14 -2.22
C ARG A 178 -12.96 -34.01 -2.85
N GLU A 179 -12.90 -33.62 -4.12
CA GLU A 179 -11.62 -33.42 -4.81
C GLU A 179 -10.78 -32.26 -4.24
N TRP A 180 -11.42 -31.18 -3.77
CA TRP A 180 -10.73 -30.05 -3.13
C TRP A 180 -10.19 -30.45 -1.75
N LYS A 181 -10.98 -31.13 -0.93
CA LYS A 181 -10.55 -31.70 0.35
C LYS A 181 -9.37 -32.66 0.19
N ASN A 182 -9.45 -33.56 -0.79
CA ASN A 182 -8.37 -34.50 -1.12
C ASN A 182 -7.10 -33.75 -1.53
N ARG A 183 -7.24 -32.69 -2.35
CA ARG A 183 -6.11 -31.87 -2.81
C ARG A 183 -5.48 -31.04 -1.68
N LEU A 184 -6.28 -30.58 -0.72
CA LEU A 184 -5.80 -29.93 0.51
C LEU A 184 -5.06 -30.93 1.42
N GLY A 185 -5.47 -32.19 1.41
CA GLY A 185 -5.02 -33.21 2.36
C GLY A 185 -5.75 -33.11 3.69
N ALA A 186 -7.04 -32.76 3.67
CA ALA A 186 -7.88 -32.63 4.87
C ALA A 186 -7.91 -33.93 5.70
N ASP A 187 -7.95 -35.09 5.03
CA ASP A 187 -7.90 -36.42 5.67
C ASP A 187 -6.58 -36.68 6.41
N LYS A 188 -5.54 -35.87 6.13
CA LYS A 188 -4.23 -35.89 6.81
C LYS A 188 -4.09 -34.75 7.84
N GLY A 189 -5.20 -34.12 8.22
CA GLY A 189 -5.25 -33.04 9.22
C GLY A 189 -4.77 -31.68 8.73
N LYS A 190 -4.59 -31.46 7.42
CA LYS A 190 -4.18 -30.16 6.87
C LYS A 190 -5.38 -29.20 6.78
N SER A 191 -5.18 -27.96 7.22
CA SER A 191 -6.13 -26.85 7.08
C SER A 191 -5.52 -25.70 6.28
N LEU A 192 -6.36 -24.80 5.75
CA LEU A 192 -5.88 -23.56 5.16
C LEU A 192 -5.43 -22.58 6.24
N GLY A 193 -4.40 -21.79 5.94
CA GLY A 193 -4.09 -20.61 6.73
C GLY A 193 -5.22 -19.58 6.62
N SER A 194 -5.66 -19.02 7.75
CA SER A 194 -6.63 -17.93 7.78
C SER A 194 -5.91 -16.59 7.61
N ASN A 195 -6.43 -15.73 6.74
CA ASN A 195 -6.06 -14.32 6.74
C ASN A 195 -7.10 -13.56 7.57
N VAL A 196 -6.62 -12.75 8.52
CA VAL A 196 -7.47 -11.91 9.34
C VAL A 196 -7.70 -10.58 8.62
N GLU A 197 -8.94 -10.10 8.64
CA GLU A 197 -9.27 -8.75 8.15
C GLU A 197 -8.49 -7.70 8.96
N LEU A 198 -7.95 -6.66 8.30
CA LEU A 198 -7.19 -5.62 9.03
C LEU A 198 -8.07 -4.88 10.05
N SER A 199 -9.34 -4.70 9.72
CA SER A 199 -10.34 -4.13 10.62
C SER A 199 -10.40 -4.94 11.93
N GLU A 200 -10.49 -6.27 11.86
CA GLU A 200 -10.54 -7.16 13.03
C GLU A 200 -9.30 -7.06 13.92
N LEU A 201 -8.10 -6.93 13.34
CA LEU A 201 -6.88 -6.70 14.14
C LEU A 201 -6.91 -5.35 14.86
N VAL A 202 -7.34 -4.29 14.16
CA VAL A 202 -7.45 -2.94 14.72
C VAL A 202 -8.52 -2.89 15.81
N LEU A 203 -9.69 -3.48 15.56
CA LEU A 203 -10.80 -3.59 16.50
C LEU A 203 -10.40 -4.40 17.74
N SER A 204 -9.69 -5.51 17.56
CA SER A 204 -9.18 -6.32 18.67
C SER A 204 -8.20 -5.53 19.55
N ARG A 205 -7.26 -4.80 18.96
CA ARG A 205 -6.33 -3.92 19.69
C ARG A 205 -7.08 -2.81 20.43
N MET A 206 -8.03 -2.14 19.76
CA MET A 206 -8.85 -1.10 20.37
C MET A 206 -9.66 -1.66 21.55
N MET A 207 -10.28 -2.83 21.39
CA MET A 207 -11.05 -3.49 22.44
C MET A 207 -10.18 -3.90 23.62
N MET A 208 -8.95 -4.37 23.38
CA MET A 208 -7.99 -4.66 24.44
C MET A 208 -7.65 -3.39 25.23
N THR A 209 -7.36 -2.28 24.54
CA THR A 209 -7.08 -0.98 25.17
C THR A 209 -8.27 -0.47 25.99
N ILE A 210 -9.49 -0.62 25.48
CA ILE A 210 -10.73 -0.29 26.19
C ILE A 210 -10.85 -1.14 27.46
N ARG A 211 -10.70 -2.46 27.35
CA ARG A 211 -10.78 -3.37 28.50
C ARG A 211 -9.76 -3.03 29.58
N ASP A 212 -8.52 -2.77 29.19
CA ASP A 212 -7.46 -2.38 30.11
C ASP A 212 -7.76 -1.02 30.75
N THR A 213 -8.24 -0.05 29.98
CA THR A 213 -8.64 1.26 30.49
C THR A 213 -9.78 1.14 31.51
N VAL A 214 -10.83 0.37 31.20
CA VAL A 214 -11.98 0.13 32.09
C VAL A 214 -11.56 -0.59 33.36
N ARG A 215 -10.71 -1.63 33.24
CA ARG A 215 -10.21 -2.40 34.39
C ARG A 215 -9.38 -1.54 35.33
N ASN A 216 -8.55 -0.64 34.79
CA ASN A 216 -7.59 0.14 35.57
C ASN A 216 -8.12 1.51 36.01
N SER A 217 -9.18 2.02 35.40
CA SER A 217 -9.80 3.33 35.72
C SER A 217 -11.01 3.19 36.63
N ASN A 218 -10.91 2.36 37.66
CA ASN A 218 -12.00 2.03 38.60
C ASN A 218 -12.19 3.07 39.73
N GLY A 219 -11.72 4.30 39.54
CA GLY A 219 -11.79 5.37 40.54
C GLY A 219 -10.71 5.30 41.64
N GLN A 220 -9.73 4.40 41.52
CA GLN A 220 -8.60 4.35 42.45
C GLN A 220 -7.78 5.65 42.46
N GLN A 221 -7.34 6.06 43.64
CA GLN A 221 -6.33 7.11 43.77
C GLN A 221 -4.94 6.51 43.56
N VAL A 222 -4.21 7.02 42.56
CA VAL A 222 -2.87 6.54 42.22
C VAL A 222 -1.84 7.53 42.75
N LEU A 223 -0.89 7.03 43.53
CA LEU A 223 0.24 7.81 44.02
C LEU A 223 1.23 7.96 42.85
N ARG A 224 1.27 9.17 42.25
CA ARG A 224 2.14 9.46 41.10
C ARG A 224 3.44 10.12 41.54
N THR A 225 4.55 9.65 41.00
CA THR A 225 5.84 10.36 41.11
C THR A 225 5.81 11.57 40.19
N LEU A 226 5.94 12.77 40.75
CA LEU A 226 6.14 13.98 39.98
C LEU A 226 7.60 14.05 39.53
N LYS A 227 7.84 14.41 38.26
CA LYS A 227 9.20 14.69 37.78
C LYS A 227 9.79 15.83 38.62
N ASP A 228 11.01 15.63 39.13
CA ASP A 228 11.76 16.69 39.79
C ASP A 228 12.14 17.74 38.74
N LYS A 229 11.55 18.93 38.84
CA LYS A 229 11.77 20.06 37.93
C LYS A 229 12.43 21.17 38.73
N ARG A 230 13.70 21.41 38.47
CA ARG A 230 14.48 22.46 39.12
C ARG A 230 14.69 23.63 38.17
N LEU A 231 14.79 24.82 38.75
CA LEU A 231 15.35 25.99 38.08
C LEU A 231 16.85 25.98 38.33
N LEU A 232 17.65 25.84 37.28
CA LEU A 232 19.11 25.71 37.38
C LEU A 232 19.83 27.00 36.99
N CYS A 233 19.22 28.13 37.31
CA CYS A 233 19.84 29.45 37.31
C CYS A 233 19.08 30.37 38.31
N PRO A 234 19.64 31.51 38.72
CA PRO A 234 18.89 32.51 39.47
C PRO A 234 17.66 33.01 38.69
N GLU A 235 16.59 33.34 39.40
CA GLU A 235 15.36 33.88 38.77
C GLU A 235 15.60 35.13 37.91
N PRO A 236 16.46 36.10 38.28
CA PRO A 236 16.74 37.26 37.42
C PRO A 236 17.36 36.86 36.08
N GLU A 237 18.20 35.83 36.08
CA GLU A 237 18.83 35.29 34.87
C GLU A 237 17.80 34.61 33.97
N MET A 238 16.92 33.78 34.53
CA MET A 238 15.83 33.16 33.77
C MET A 238 14.91 34.23 33.19
N LYS A 239 14.53 35.25 33.98
CA LYS A 239 13.69 36.35 33.50
C LYS A 239 14.35 37.11 32.35
N ALA A 240 15.66 37.38 32.44
CA ALA A 240 16.42 38.02 31.37
C ALA A 240 16.45 37.14 30.11
N ARG A 241 16.61 35.81 30.26
CA ARG A 241 16.53 34.86 29.16
C ARG A 241 15.15 34.85 28.50
N LEU A 242 14.07 34.79 29.28
CA LEU A 242 12.70 34.82 28.74
C LEU A 242 12.40 36.13 28.01
N ALA A 243 12.87 37.26 28.53
CA ALA A 243 12.76 38.56 27.86
C ALA A 243 13.56 38.59 26.54
N HIS A 244 14.77 38.02 26.52
CA HIS A 244 15.56 37.88 25.30
C HIS A 244 14.83 37.03 24.26
N LEU A 245 14.28 35.87 24.66
CA LEU A 245 13.51 35.00 23.78
C LEU A 245 12.28 35.70 23.18
N MET A 246 11.60 36.56 23.93
CA MET A 246 10.45 37.32 23.41
C MET A 246 10.85 38.21 22.21
N ILE A 247 12.04 38.81 22.27
CA ILE A 247 12.60 39.65 21.21
C ILE A 247 13.12 38.79 20.07
N GLU A 248 13.94 37.78 20.38
CA GLU A 248 14.60 36.90 19.41
C GLU A 248 13.59 36.12 18.56
N GLN A 249 12.55 35.58 19.20
CA GLN A 249 11.45 34.88 18.53
C GLN A 249 10.43 35.82 17.88
N LYS A 250 10.61 37.15 18.02
CA LYS A 250 9.72 38.19 17.45
C LYS A 250 8.25 38.00 17.86
N ALA A 251 8.03 37.66 19.13
CA ALA A 251 6.70 37.31 19.66
C ALA A 251 5.98 36.19 18.90
N LEU A 252 6.71 35.22 18.33
CA LEU A 252 6.16 34.02 17.70
C LEU A 252 6.47 32.77 18.52
N CYS A 253 5.57 31.79 18.46
CA CYS A 253 5.73 30.47 19.03
C CYS A 253 6.90 29.75 18.34
N ALA A 254 7.86 29.27 19.13
CA ALA A 254 9.05 28.59 18.61
C ALA A 254 8.74 27.32 17.79
N ILE A 255 7.62 26.65 18.09
CA ILE A 255 7.25 25.38 17.45
C ILE A 255 6.41 25.63 16.20
N THR A 256 5.34 26.41 16.32
CA THR A 256 4.33 26.56 15.26
C THR A 256 4.45 27.85 14.45
N GLY A 257 5.24 28.82 14.91
CA GLY A 257 5.33 30.15 14.30
C GLY A 257 4.10 31.04 14.51
N LEU A 258 3.11 30.60 15.30
CA LEU A 258 1.91 31.39 15.61
C LEU A 258 2.24 32.59 16.49
N PRO A 259 1.51 33.71 16.37
CA PRO A 259 1.67 34.86 17.26
C PRO A 259 1.44 34.50 18.73
N LEU A 260 2.36 34.92 19.60
CA LEU A 260 2.20 34.82 21.04
C LEU A 260 1.34 35.98 21.53
N HIS A 261 0.43 35.68 22.44
CA HIS A 261 -0.28 36.70 23.19
C HIS A 261 0.43 37.00 24.51
N VAL A 262 0.38 38.26 24.94
CA VAL A 262 0.91 38.71 26.23
C VAL A 262 -0.23 39.14 27.16
N ASP A 263 -0.03 38.97 28.46
CA ASP A 263 -1.01 39.41 29.46
C ASP A 263 -1.32 40.90 29.31
N GLY A 264 -2.61 41.23 29.32
CA GLY A 264 -3.10 42.61 29.25
C GLY A 264 -3.16 43.24 27.84
N GLN A 265 -2.83 42.51 26.77
CA GLN A 265 -3.06 42.99 25.41
C GLN A 265 -4.55 43.04 25.05
N GLU A 266 -4.91 43.87 24.06
CA GLU A 266 -6.25 43.87 23.47
C GLU A 266 -6.50 42.59 22.64
N ASN A 267 -7.75 42.11 22.60
CA ASN A 267 -8.15 40.87 21.92
C ASN A 267 -7.38 39.62 22.40
N LEU A 268 -7.17 39.52 23.71
CA LEU A 268 -6.47 38.40 24.33
C LEU A 268 -7.23 37.08 24.17
N ASP A 269 -6.66 36.17 23.38
CA ASP A 269 -6.93 34.73 23.44
C ASP A 269 -6.00 34.06 24.47
N TYR A 270 -6.60 33.41 25.48
CA TYR A 270 -5.89 32.72 26.56
C TYR A 270 -5.13 31.47 26.11
N ASP A 271 -5.57 30.83 25.03
CA ASP A 271 -4.89 29.65 24.48
C ASP A 271 -3.60 30.04 23.74
N MET A 272 -3.54 31.28 23.25
CA MET A 272 -2.40 31.85 22.54
C MET A 272 -1.38 32.52 23.47
N LEU A 273 -1.65 32.60 24.79
CA LEU A 273 -0.75 33.21 25.76
C LEU A 273 0.65 32.61 25.72
N ALA A 274 1.66 33.47 25.83
CA ALA A 274 3.05 33.05 25.93
C ALA A 274 3.25 32.11 27.12
N SER A 275 3.82 30.95 26.85
CA SER A 275 4.12 29.90 27.83
C SER A 275 5.56 29.43 27.65
N VAL A 276 6.21 29.08 28.76
CA VAL A 276 7.56 28.51 28.74
C VAL A 276 7.45 27.00 28.58
N ASP A 277 8.03 26.47 27.50
CA ASP A 277 8.20 25.04 27.27
C ASP A 277 9.68 24.66 27.41
N ARG A 278 9.92 23.42 27.86
CA ARG A 278 11.26 22.86 27.87
C ARG A 278 11.51 22.17 26.54
N ILE A 279 12.61 22.53 25.89
CA ILE A 279 13.00 21.94 24.59
C ILE A 279 13.17 20.43 24.79
N ASP A 280 14.00 20.02 25.75
CA ASP A 280 14.04 18.67 26.30
C ASP A 280 13.14 18.56 27.54
N SER A 281 12.05 17.80 27.39
CA SER A 281 11.07 17.56 28.47
C SER A 281 11.58 16.66 29.61
N ASN A 282 12.72 15.99 29.42
CA ASN A 282 13.42 15.22 30.46
C ASN A 282 14.44 16.06 31.24
N GLY A 283 14.91 17.18 30.68
CA GLY A 283 15.78 18.14 31.35
C GLY A 283 15.06 19.06 32.36
N HIS A 284 15.86 19.92 33.00
CA HIS A 284 15.41 20.94 33.95
C HIS A 284 15.15 22.29 33.27
N TYR A 285 14.71 23.30 34.02
CA TYR A 285 14.63 24.67 33.52
C TYR A 285 16.00 25.32 33.62
N GLU A 286 16.67 25.36 32.48
CA GLU A 286 17.98 25.98 32.25
C GLU A 286 17.81 27.04 31.16
N PRO A 287 18.59 28.13 31.15
CA PRO A 287 18.48 29.15 30.12
C PRO A 287 18.53 28.57 28.69
N GLU A 288 19.34 27.54 28.46
CA GLU A 288 19.52 26.88 27.16
C GLU A 288 18.39 25.90 26.80
N ASN A 289 17.65 25.41 27.79
CA ASN A 289 16.61 24.38 27.61
C ASN A 289 15.19 24.95 27.61
N VAL A 290 15.01 26.26 27.40
CA VAL A 290 13.69 26.90 27.37
C VAL A 290 13.41 27.59 26.05
N GLN A 291 12.14 27.56 25.64
CA GLN A 291 11.60 28.24 24.46
C GLN A 291 10.22 28.84 24.81
N LEU A 292 9.81 29.90 24.10
CA LEU A 292 8.46 30.45 24.23
C LEU A 292 7.53 29.84 23.19
N VAL A 293 6.37 29.36 23.64
CA VAL A 293 5.34 28.75 22.80
C VAL A 293 3.96 29.25 23.21
N CYS A 294 2.95 29.07 22.35
CA CYS A 294 1.56 29.31 22.76
C CYS A 294 1.17 28.31 23.86
N ARG A 295 0.32 28.74 24.79
CA ARG A 295 -0.15 27.91 25.91
C ARG A 295 -0.79 26.61 25.45
N PHE A 296 -1.63 26.64 24.41
CA PHE A 296 -2.25 25.43 23.88
C PHE A 296 -1.21 24.46 23.29
N VAL A 297 -0.16 24.98 22.66
CA VAL A 297 0.94 24.17 22.10
C VAL A 297 1.69 23.45 23.20
N ASN A 298 2.03 24.14 24.29
CA ASN A 298 2.66 23.51 25.46
C ASN A 298 1.78 22.38 26.04
N PHE A 299 0.47 22.64 26.14
CA PHE A 299 -0.49 21.68 26.65
C PHE A 299 -0.62 20.44 25.75
N TRP A 300 -0.72 20.62 24.43
CA TRP A 300 -0.89 19.52 23.46
C TRP A 300 0.38 18.71 23.26
N LYS A 301 1.54 19.38 23.19
CA LYS A 301 2.85 18.72 23.10
C LYS A 301 3.11 17.84 24.30
N CYS A 302 2.73 18.29 25.51
CA CYS A 302 2.92 17.58 26.77
C CYS A 302 4.39 17.18 27.00
N SER A 303 4.78 15.94 26.70
CA SER A 303 6.17 15.47 26.77
C SER A 303 6.71 14.93 25.43
N GLN A 304 6.02 15.20 24.32
CA GLN A 304 6.44 14.81 22.99
C GLN A 304 7.57 15.72 22.48
N GLU A 305 8.39 15.18 21.59
CA GLU A 305 9.42 15.93 20.87
C GLU A 305 8.81 16.93 19.88
N ASN A 306 9.42 18.12 19.73
CA ASN A 306 8.97 19.18 18.81
C ASN A 306 8.69 18.66 17.40
N GLY A 307 9.63 17.91 16.82
CA GLY A 307 9.53 17.44 15.44
C GLY A 307 8.37 16.47 15.23
N LYS A 308 8.09 15.58 16.20
CA LYS A 308 6.97 14.65 16.08
C LYS A 308 5.63 15.36 16.20
N PHE A 309 5.55 16.36 17.07
CA PHE A 309 4.35 17.19 17.20
C PHE A 309 4.04 17.93 15.89
N MET A 310 5.05 18.55 15.27
CA MET A 310 4.90 19.23 13.97
C MET A 310 4.47 18.28 12.86
N GLU A 311 5.09 17.10 12.74
CA GLU A 311 4.70 16.09 11.73
C GLU A 311 3.23 15.69 11.85
N LEU A 312 2.69 15.60 13.08
CA LEU A 312 1.28 15.28 13.31
C LEU A 312 0.36 16.47 12.98
N LEU A 313 0.78 17.69 13.30
CA LEU A 313 0.03 18.90 12.99
C LEU A 313 -0.08 19.12 11.48
N ASP A 314 1.01 18.89 10.73
CA ASP A 314 1.04 19.00 9.27
C ASP A 314 0.06 18.03 8.60
N LYS A 315 -0.10 16.81 9.14
CA LYS A 315 -1.11 15.85 8.65
C LYS A 315 -2.53 16.39 8.81
N VAL A 316 -2.82 17.08 9.92
CA VAL A 316 -4.13 17.69 10.15
C VAL A 316 -4.37 18.84 9.18
N VAL A 317 -3.38 19.72 9.00
CA VAL A 317 -3.45 20.85 8.08
C VAL A 317 -3.63 20.39 6.64
N ALA A 318 -2.85 19.39 6.20
CA ALA A 318 -2.95 18.83 4.84
C ALA A 318 -4.35 18.32 4.52
N VAL A 319 -5.00 17.62 5.45
CA VAL A 319 -6.38 17.16 5.27
C VAL A 319 -7.31 18.36 5.14
N ARG A 320 -7.24 19.34 6.05
CA ARG A 320 -8.11 20.51 6.06
C ARG A 320 -8.01 21.36 4.80
N LEU A 321 -6.82 21.47 4.21
CA LEU A 321 -6.60 22.19 2.95
C LEU A 321 -7.01 21.36 1.72
N SER A 322 -6.96 20.03 1.79
CA SER A 322 -7.42 19.15 0.71
C SER A 322 -8.95 19.01 0.65
N THR A 323 -9.61 19.28 1.78
CA THR A 323 -11.06 19.34 1.91
C THR A 323 -11.51 20.79 2.02
N ASP A 324 -11.33 21.57 0.96
CA ASP A 324 -12.20 22.73 0.75
C ASP A 324 -13.58 22.21 0.27
N PRO A 325 -14.71 22.80 0.68
CA PRO A 325 -16.05 22.41 0.22
C PRO A 325 -16.22 22.40 -1.30
#